data_AF-A0A525VIJ8-F1
#
_entry.id   AF-A0A525VIJ8-F1
#
_cell.length_a   1.000
_cell.length_b   1.000
_cell.length_c   1.000
_cell.angle_alpha   90.00
_cell.angle_beta   90.00
_cell.angle_gamma   90.00
#
_symmetry.space_group_name_H-M   'P 1'
#
loop_
_entity.id
_entity.type
_entity.pdbx_description
1 polymer ?
#
loop_
_entity_poly.entity_id
_entity_poly.type
_entity_poly.pdbx_seq_one_letter_code
_entity_poly.pdbx_strand_id
1 'polypeptide(L)'
;MRHQPDRRIWRTTGFLYALVFSSIALCLPSLYSMAGQDAPKPLETVRGSGCYKFGDEETPAKARRGAMSLAQEQAIRSHHVFVESSQRVKNFQLEEDLIQTASAAMLQEIQIEKEERKAQEICITITAKISPVSMEDMIRQRLNAKEIAQSAKTALVPNQPTFGLKVWTNKPEGRFHENEKLIIYVQSDRDAYLKLDYFQADGTVVHLVPNVYRGQAFIKGGKKYAFGDETSPEQFVINPPYGTEAIKAIVAVRPFDIGTEGEPPTSDSRTYLQSGLRGIKVVAATSSVEISTESQAVATYKKETAKPTAPQQHP
;
A
#
# COMPACT_ATOMS: atom_id res chain seq x y z
N MET A 1 51.24 35.51 -29.06
CA MET A 1 51.49 36.67 -28.18
C MET A 1 51.19 37.93 -28.97
N ARG A 2 50.39 38.81 -28.35
CA ARG A 2 50.03 40.21 -28.65
C ARG A 2 50.66 40.87 -29.90
N HIS A 3 49.84 41.54 -30.71
CA HIS A 3 49.72 43.01 -30.65
C HIS A 3 48.75 43.55 -31.72
N GLN A 4 47.61 44.07 -31.27
CA GLN A 4 47.06 45.34 -31.77
C GLN A 4 47.82 46.44 -31.00
N PRO A 5 48.01 47.68 -31.53
CA PRO A 5 46.90 48.60 -31.82
C PRO A 5 47.18 49.58 -32.99
N ASP A 6 46.20 50.39 -33.43
CA ASP A 6 46.31 51.86 -33.30
C ASP A 6 45.04 52.63 -33.72
N ARG A 7 44.92 53.82 -33.10
CA ARG A 7 43.80 54.76 -33.00
C ARG A 7 43.74 55.76 -34.16
N ARG A 8 42.56 56.37 -34.38
CA ARG A 8 42.32 57.78 -34.79
C ARG A 8 40.81 58.06 -34.56
N ILE A 9 40.40 58.74 -33.49
CA ILE A 9 40.22 60.20 -33.31
C ILE A 9 39.50 60.86 -34.50
N TRP A 10 38.32 61.44 -34.26
CA TRP A 10 37.99 62.84 -34.56
C TRP A 10 36.83 63.32 -33.65
N ARG A 11 36.99 64.53 -33.12
CA ARG A 11 36.02 65.32 -32.36
C ARG A 11 35.00 65.95 -33.33
N THR A 12 33.76 66.18 -32.91
CA THR A 12 33.23 67.53 -32.56
C THR A 12 31.75 67.50 -32.13
N THR A 13 31.51 68.33 -31.13
CA THR A 13 30.29 68.97 -30.60
C THR A 13 29.13 69.24 -31.57
N GLY A 14 27.90 69.07 -31.07
CA GLY A 14 26.68 69.65 -31.64
C GLY A 14 25.45 69.40 -30.76
N PHE A 15 25.13 70.38 -29.91
CA PHE A 15 23.86 70.52 -29.19
C PHE A 15 22.68 70.61 -30.16
N LEU A 16 21.55 69.95 -29.89
CA LEU A 16 20.20 70.55 -29.91
C LEU A 16 19.10 69.51 -29.57
N TYR A 17 18.26 69.90 -28.62
CA TYR A 17 17.07 69.22 -28.12
C TYR A 17 16.00 69.02 -29.21
N ALA A 18 15.38 67.84 -29.24
CA ALA A 18 13.98 67.70 -29.67
C ALA A 18 13.33 66.48 -29.02
N LEU A 19 12.26 66.75 -28.28
CA LEU A 19 11.36 65.81 -27.61
C LEU A 19 10.75 64.79 -28.59
N VAL A 20 10.87 63.51 -28.28
CA VAL A 20 9.91 62.49 -28.76
C VAL A 20 9.52 61.60 -27.58
N PHE A 21 8.26 61.74 -27.17
CA PHE A 21 7.56 60.83 -26.29
C PHE A 21 7.60 59.41 -26.87
N SER A 22 8.23 58.47 -26.17
CA SER A 22 8.05 57.04 -26.43
C SER A 22 7.78 56.35 -25.11
N SER A 23 6.51 56.01 -24.92
CA SER A 23 5.95 55.27 -23.80
C SER A 23 6.56 53.87 -23.77
N ILE A 24 7.59 53.67 -22.95
CA ILE A 24 8.08 52.33 -22.63
C ILE A 24 7.05 51.73 -21.65
N ALA A 25 6.20 50.87 -22.19
CA ALA A 25 5.31 50.02 -21.41
C ALA A 25 6.15 49.17 -20.45
N LEU A 26 5.99 49.44 -19.15
CA LEU A 26 6.47 48.60 -18.06
C LEU A 26 5.83 47.21 -18.21
N CYS A 27 6.58 46.28 -18.76
CA CYS A 27 6.27 44.86 -18.71
C CYS A 27 6.47 44.39 -17.27
N LEU A 28 5.41 44.48 -16.47
CA LEU A 28 5.35 43.88 -15.13
C LEU A 28 5.49 42.37 -15.28
N PRO A 29 6.44 41.70 -14.60
CA PRO A 29 6.50 40.25 -14.61
C PRO A 29 5.23 39.71 -13.98
N SER A 30 4.47 38.97 -14.78
CA SER A 30 3.30 38.21 -14.37
C SER A 30 3.64 37.41 -13.12
N LEU A 31 2.96 37.73 -12.02
CA LEU A 31 2.89 36.90 -10.83
C LEU A 31 2.43 35.52 -11.29
N TYR A 32 3.36 34.58 -11.35
CA TYR A 32 3.06 33.16 -11.40
C TYR A 32 2.23 32.86 -10.15
N SER A 33 0.93 32.72 -10.35
CA SER A 33 0.06 32.05 -9.39
C SER A 33 0.60 30.64 -9.25
N MET A 34 1.25 30.36 -8.12
CA MET A 34 1.49 28.99 -7.67
C MET A 34 0.11 28.34 -7.55
N ALA A 35 -0.17 27.43 -8.47
CA ALA A 35 -1.38 26.61 -8.47
C ALA A 35 -1.54 25.93 -7.11
N GLY A 36 -2.78 25.91 -6.64
CA GLY A 36 -3.17 25.55 -5.28
C GLY A 36 -2.60 24.22 -4.81
N GLN A 37 -1.90 24.28 -3.67
CA GLN A 37 -1.92 23.18 -2.73
C GLN A 37 -3.29 23.24 -2.06
N ASP A 38 -4.15 22.27 -2.31
CA ASP A 38 -5.41 22.11 -1.58
C ASP A 38 -5.11 22.20 -0.09
N ALA A 39 -5.76 23.14 0.60
CA ALA A 39 -5.63 23.25 2.05
C ALA A 39 -5.99 21.88 2.68
N PRO A 40 -5.23 21.39 3.67
CA PRO A 40 -5.54 20.12 4.32
C PRO A 40 -6.97 20.20 4.85
N LYS A 41 -7.83 19.26 4.40
CA LYS A 41 -9.22 19.23 4.85
C LYS A 41 -9.25 19.15 6.38
N PRO A 42 -10.11 19.92 7.04
CA PRO A 42 -10.13 19.97 8.50
C PRO A 42 -10.48 18.60 9.08
N LEU A 43 -9.88 18.29 10.22
CA LEU A 43 -10.27 17.12 11.00
C LEU A 43 -11.72 17.26 11.46
N GLU A 44 -12.48 16.18 11.37
CA GLU A 44 -13.86 16.11 11.81
C GLU A 44 -13.95 15.42 13.16
N THR A 45 -14.92 15.85 13.98
CA THR A 45 -15.17 15.20 15.28
C THR A 45 -16.10 14.00 15.09
N VAL A 46 -15.68 12.86 15.61
CA VAL A 46 -16.47 11.64 15.70
C VAL A 46 -16.77 11.31 17.15
N ARG A 47 -17.89 10.64 17.39
CA ARG A 47 -18.34 10.23 18.70
C ARG A 47 -18.78 8.78 18.66
N GLY A 48 -18.36 8.00 19.66
CA GLY A 48 -18.72 6.59 19.76
C GLY A 48 -18.89 6.14 21.19
N SER A 49 -19.69 5.11 21.40
CA SER A 49 -19.94 4.49 22.69
C SER A 49 -19.80 2.98 22.61
N GLY A 50 -19.32 2.36 23.67
CA GLY A 50 -19.07 0.93 23.74
C GLY A 50 -19.27 0.41 25.14
N CYS A 51 -20.03 -0.68 25.27
CA CYS A 51 -20.25 -1.36 26.55
C CYS A 51 -19.64 -2.77 26.48
N TYR A 52 -18.75 -3.07 27.42
CA TYR A 52 -18.13 -4.37 27.55
C TYR A 52 -18.61 -5.06 28.82
N LYS A 53 -19.23 -6.23 28.64
CA LYS A 53 -19.62 -7.12 29.74
C LYS A 53 -18.48 -8.10 30.02
N PHE A 54 -18.16 -8.27 31.30
CA PHE A 54 -17.03 -9.09 31.73
C PHE A 54 -17.44 -10.00 32.89
N GLY A 55 -16.88 -11.21 32.90
CA GLY A 55 -17.12 -12.22 33.94
C GLY A 55 -16.07 -12.18 35.04
N ASP A 56 -16.18 -13.10 36.00
CA ASP A 56 -15.34 -13.15 37.20
C ASP A 56 -13.86 -13.44 36.90
N GLU A 57 -13.56 -14.02 35.73
CA GLU A 57 -12.20 -14.32 35.27
C GLU A 57 -11.52 -13.15 34.54
N GLU A 58 -12.24 -12.04 34.30
CA GLU A 58 -11.72 -10.88 33.56
C GLU A 58 -11.52 -9.67 34.47
N THR A 59 -10.40 -8.96 34.27
CA THR A 59 -10.11 -7.77 35.09
C THR A 59 -10.90 -6.55 34.61
N PRO A 60 -11.27 -5.62 35.52
CA PRO A 60 -11.87 -4.33 35.13
C PRO A 60 -11.02 -3.53 34.14
N ALA A 61 -9.69 -3.66 34.21
CA ALA A 61 -8.78 -3.02 33.26
C ALA A 61 -8.91 -3.61 31.85
N LYS A 62 -9.10 -4.93 31.71
CA LYS A 62 -9.39 -5.58 30.43
C LYS A 62 -10.76 -5.14 29.91
N ALA A 63 -11.78 -5.13 30.76
CA ALA A 63 -13.12 -4.69 30.40
C ALA A 63 -13.16 -3.22 29.93
N ARG A 64 -12.39 -2.34 30.61
CA ARG A 64 -12.25 -0.94 30.20
C ARG A 64 -11.61 -0.81 28.82
N ARG A 65 -10.57 -1.59 28.51
CA ARG A 65 -9.96 -1.62 27.17
C ARG A 65 -10.94 -2.12 26.11
N GLY A 66 -11.71 -3.17 26.40
CA GLY A 66 -12.75 -3.66 25.50
C GLY A 66 -13.89 -2.65 25.27
N ALA A 67 -14.30 -1.93 26.31
CA ALA A 67 -15.29 -0.85 26.17
C ALA A 67 -14.75 0.31 25.32
N MET A 68 -13.46 0.65 25.50
CA MET A 68 -12.78 1.67 24.72
C MET A 68 -12.70 1.28 23.24
N SER A 69 -12.35 0.04 22.92
CA SER A 69 -12.28 -0.42 21.53
C SER A 69 -13.65 -0.42 20.86
N LEU A 70 -14.69 -0.91 21.55
CA LEU A 70 -16.06 -0.85 21.04
C LEU A 70 -16.50 0.60 20.77
N ALA A 71 -16.12 1.54 21.64
CA ALA A 71 -16.41 2.96 21.44
C ALA A 71 -15.66 3.54 20.22
N GLN A 72 -14.40 3.16 20.02
CA GLN A 72 -13.60 3.56 18.84
C GLN A 72 -14.20 2.99 17.55
N GLU A 73 -14.52 1.70 17.52
CA GLU A 73 -15.13 1.05 16.36
C GLU A 73 -16.49 1.68 16.04
N GLN A 74 -17.32 1.96 17.04
CA GLN A 74 -18.60 2.63 16.85
C GLN A 74 -18.44 4.05 16.31
N ALA A 75 -17.41 4.79 16.76
CA ALA A 75 -17.11 6.12 16.25
C ALA A 75 -16.78 6.07 14.74
N ILE A 76 -15.92 5.13 14.33
CA ILE A 76 -15.59 4.90 12.91
C ILE A 76 -16.81 4.50 12.10
N ARG A 77 -17.56 3.48 12.56
CA ARG A 77 -18.77 2.97 11.87
C ARG A 77 -19.81 4.06 11.64
N SER A 78 -19.90 5.03 12.55
CA SER A 78 -20.86 6.14 12.47
C SER A 78 -20.43 7.29 11.57
N HIS A 79 -19.17 7.35 11.15
CA HIS A 79 -18.67 8.44 10.31
C HIS A 79 -19.21 8.31 8.87
N HIS A 80 -19.58 9.44 8.28
CA HIS A 80 -20.30 9.48 7.00
C HIS A 80 -19.57 8.76 5.86
N VAL A 81 -18.25 8.88 5.82
CA VAL A 81 -17.39 8.25 4.81
C VAL A 81 -17.42 6.73 4.92
N PHE A 82 -17.45 6.22 6.15
CA PHE A 82 -17.57 4.79 6.38
C PHE A 82 -18.97 4.29 5.99
N VAL A 83 -20.02 5.02 6.36
CA VAL A 83 -21.39 4.68 5.98
C VAL A 83 -21.56 4.64 4.45
N GLU A 84 -21.05 5.65 3.73
CA GLU A 84 -21.11 5.71 2.26
C GLU A 84 -20.24 4.63 1.59
N SER A 85 -19.12 4.25 2.19
CA SER A 85 -18.26 3.18 1.65
C SER A 85 -18.77 1.78 1.96
N SER A 86 -19.38 1.55 3.12
CA SER A 86 -19.93 0.24 3.52
C SER A 86 -20.96 -0.29 2.51
N GLN A 87 -21.70 0.60 1.85
CA GLN A 87 -22.62 0.24 0.75
C GLN A 87 -21.89 -0.35 -0.48
N ARG A 88 -20.61 -0.01 -0.67
CA ARG A 88 -19.74 -0.52 -1.74
C ARG A 88 -18.97 -1.78 -1.29
N VAL A 89 -18.62 -1.90 -0.01
CA VAL A 89 -17.87 -3.03 0.55
C VAL A 89 -18.81 -4.22 0.80
N LYS A 90 -18.98 -5.11 -0.18
CA LYS A 90 -19.80 -6.34 -0.01
C LYS A 90 -19.10 -7.46 0.77
N ASN A 91 -17.94 -7.20 1.36
CA ASN A 91 -17.13 -8.19 2.06
C ASN A 91 -17.00 -7.82 3.54
N PHE A 92 -17.73 -8.56 4.40
CA PHE A 92 -17.72 -8.37 5.85
C PHE A 92 -16.33 -8.42 6.48
N GLN A 93 -15.41 -9.25 5.94
CA GLN A 93 -14.04 -9.32 6.47
C GLN A 93 -13.27 -8.02 6.18
N LEU A 94 -13.44 -7.46 4.98
CA LEU A 94 -12.79 -6.22 4.60
C LEU A 94 -13.35 -5.02 5.37
N GLU A 95 -14.66 -5.01 5.61
CA GLU A 95 -15.32 -4.00 6.44
C GLU A 95 -14.73 -3.98 7.85
N GLU A 96 -14.62 -5.15 8.48
CA GLU A 96 -14.06 -5.27 9.83
C GLU A 96 -12.58 -4.86 9.88
N ASP A 97 -11.78 -5.27 8.90
CA ASP A 97 -10.37 -4.87 8.79
C ASP A 97 -10.20 -3.34 8.63
N LEU A 98 -11.10 -2.68 7.87
CA LEU A 98 -11.10 -1.22 7.73
C LEU A 98 -11.40 -0.52 9.06
N ILE A 99 -12.41 -1.01 9.79
CA ILE A 99 -12.81 -0.45 11.09
C ILE A 99 -11.66 -0.58 12.08
N GLN A 100 -11.04 -1.75 12.18
CA GLN A 100 -9.95 -2.01 13.11
C GLN A 100 -8.71 -1.19 12.74
N THR A 101 -8.41 -1.04 11.44
CA THR A 101 -7.31 -0.20 10.97
C THR A 101 -7.53 1.27 11.35
N ALA A 102 -8.72 1.81 11.07
CA ALA A 102 -9.02 3.20 11.39
C ALA A 102 -9.05 3.45 12.91
N SER A 103 -9.62 2.53 13.67
CA SER A 103 -9.68 2.61 15.14
C SER A 103 -8.30 2.59 15.78
N ALA A 104 -7.37 1.81 15.23
CA ALA A 104 -6.01 1.68 15.75
C ALA A 104 -5.10 2.87 15.38
N ALA A 105 -5.27 3.46 14.20
CA ALA A 105 -4.25 4.36 13.62
C ALA A 105 -4.75 5.76 13.21
N MET A 106 -6.07 5.99 13.12
CA MET A 106 -6.61 7.20 12.47
C MET A 106 -7.41 8.11 13.41
N LEU A 107 -7.79 7.61 14.59
CA LEU A 107 -8.41 8.41 15.63
C LEU A 107 -7.36 9.24 16.37
N GLN A 108 -7.51 10.56 16.33
CA GLN A 108 -6.65 11.55 16.99
C GLN A 108 -7.39 12.21 18.14
N GLU A 109 -6.66 12.77 19.10
CA GLU A 109 -7.24 13.55 20.22
C GLU A 109 -8.41 12.84 20.93
N ILE A 110 -8.27 11.54 21.20
CA ILE A 110 -9.34 10.77 21.84
C ILE A 110 -9.58 11.26 23.26
N GLN A 111 -10.81 11.63 23.57
CA GLN A 111 -11.27 12.09 24.88
C GLN A 111 -12.40 11.19 25.37
N ILE A 112 -12.35 10.79 26.64
CA ILE A 112 -13.45 10.07 27.29
C ILE A 112 -14.44 11.12 27.80
N GLU A 113 -15.61 11.19 27.18
CA GLU A 113 -16.70 12.05 27.65
C GLU A 113 -17.40 11.47 28.88
N LYS A 114 -17.58 10.14 28.88
CA LYS A 114 -18.35 9.44 29.91
C LYS A 114 -17.78 8.04 30.13
N GLU A 115 -17.65 7.65 31.39
CA GLU A 115 -17.32 6.28 31.79
C GLU A 115 -18.29 5.84 32.89
N GLU A 116 -19.02 4.77 32.64
CA GLU A 116 -19.98 4.18 33.58
C GLU A 116 -19.54 2.77 33.94
N ARG A 117 -19.47 2.50 35.24
CA ARG A 117 -19.05 1.20 35.77
C ARG A 117 -20.19 0.58 36.56
N LYS A 118 -20.62 -0.60 36.11
CA LYS A 118 -21.54 -1.50 36.81
C LYS A 118 -20.79 -2.75 37.22
N ALA A 119 -21.42 -3.60 38.02
CA ALA A 119 -20.78 -4.80 38.61
C ALA A 119 -20.07 -5.71 37.58
N GLN A 120 -20.68 -5.91 36.40
CA GLN A 120 -20.15 -6.78 35.34
C GLN A 120 -20.22 -6.10 33.94
N GLU A 121 -20.23 -4.77 33.90
CA GLU A 121 -20.29 -4.01 32.66
C GLU A 121 -19.58 -2.67 32.81
N ILE A 122 -18.74 -2.33 31.83
CA ILE A 122 -18.16 -0.98 31.70
C ILE A 122 -18.65 -0.40 30.38
N CYS A 123 -19.22 0.80 30.42
CA CYS A 123 -19.58 1.57 29.23
C CYS A 123 -18.71 2.81 29.13
N ILE A 124 -18.16 3.08 27.95
CA ILE A 124 -17.35 4.25 27.64
C ILE A 124 -17.99 5.00 26.47
N THR A 125 -18.00 6.32 26.55
CA THR A 125 -18.29 7.21 25.42
C THR A 125 -17.10 8.09 25.17
N ILE A 126 -16.66 8.15 23.92
CA ILE A 126 -15.52 8.96 23.48
C ILE A 126 -15.94 9.99 22.45
N THR A 127 -15.16 11.06 22.38
CA THR A 127 -14.99 11.90 21.19
C THR A 127 -13.56 11.77 20.68
N ALA A 128 -13.39 11.91 19.37
CA ALA A 128 -12.09 11.90 18.73
C ALA A 128 -12.14 12.73 17.45
N LYS A 129 -10.97 13.06 16.92
CA LYS A 129 -10.81 13.71 15.62
C LYS A 129 -10.35 12.69 14.58
N ILE A 130 -10.84 12.81 13.36
CA ILE A 130 -10.43 11.96 12.23
C ILE A 130 -10.35 12.78 10.94
N SER A 131 -9.44 12.41 10.04
CA SER A 131 -9.35 12.97 8.69
C SER A 131 -10.25 12.16 7.75
N PRO A 132 -11.29 12.76 7.14
CA PRO A 132 -12.11 12.10 6.12
C PRO A 132 -11.24 11.65 4.93
N VAL A 133 -10.34 12.54 4.46
CA VAL A 133 -9.45 12.28 3.31
C VAL A 133 -8.62 11.03 3.50
N SER A 134 -7.98 10.91 4.67
CA SER A 134 -7.15 9.76 4.97
C SER A 134 -7.98 8.47 5.01
N MET A 135 -9.24 8.55 5.43
CA MET A 135 -10.14 7.40 5.46
C MET A 135 -10.63 7.02 4.06
N GLU A 136 -11.01 8.00 3.23
CA GLU A 136 -11.34 7.76 1.81
C GLU A 136 -10.18 7.08 1.08
N ASP A 137 -8.96 7.59 1.28
CA ASP A 137 -7.75 7.06 0.65
C ASP A 137 -7.47 5.63 1.11
N MET A 138 -7.57 5.36 2.42
CA MET A 138 -7.41 4.02 2.98
C MET A 138 -8.44 3.05 2.38
N ILE A 139 -9.73 3.41 2.33
CA ILE A 139 -10.79 2.56 1.78
C ILE A 139 -10.51 2.26 0.31
N ARG A 140 -10.17 3.29 -0.48
CA ARG A 140 -9.86 3.15 -1.91
C ARG A 140 -8.64 2.24 -2.12
N GLN A 141 -7.58 2.43 -1.34
CA GLN A 141 -6.39 1.59 -1.37
C GLN A 141 -6.75 0.13 -1.13
N ARG A 142 -7.48 -0.17 -0.05
CA ARG A 142 -7.83 -1.54 0.35
C ARG A 142 -8.70 -2.25 -0.69
N LEU A 143 -9.66 -1.55 -1.30
CA LEU A 143 -10.47 -2.09 -2.39
C LEU A 143 -9.64 -2.39 -3.64
N ASN A 144 -8.80 -1.44 -4.05
CA ASN A 144 -7.92 -1.62 -5.21
C ASN A 144 -6.94 -2.77 -5.00
N ALA A 145 -6.32 -2.85 -3.83
CA ALA A 145 -5.39 -3.91 -3.43
C ALA A 145 -6.06 -5.29 -3.56
N LYS A 146 -7.31 -5.42 -3.07
CA LYS A 146 -8.06 -6.68 -3.17
C LYS A 146 -8.37 -7.08 -4.61
N GLU A 147 -8.79 -6.12 -5.44
CA GLU A 147 -9.07 -6.36 -6.87
C GLU A 147 -7.81 -6.77 -7.64
N ILE A 148 -6.68 -6.10 -7.36
CA ILE A 148 -5.38 -6.39 -7.98
C ILE A 148 -4.89 -7.78 -7.57
N ALA A 149 -4.94 -8.10 -6.27
CA ALA A 149 -4.54 -9.42 -5.78
C ALA A 149 -5.40 -10.55 -6.38
N GLN A 150 -6.70 -10.32 -6.56
CA GLN A 150 -7.59 -11.25 -7.29
C GLN A 150 -7.20 -11.37 -8.77
N SER A 151 -6.92 -10.25 -9.43
CA SER A 151 -6.51 -10.23 -10.84
C SER A 151 -5.17 -10.94 -11.05
N ALA A 152 -4.24 -10.84 -10.10
CA ALA A 152 -2.97 -11.55 -10.09
C ALA A 152 -3.12 -13.08 -9.92
N LYS A 153 -4.26 -13.57 -9.42
CA LYS A 153 -4.59 -15.01 -9.40
C LYS A 153 -5.09 -15.56 -10.72
N THR A 154 -5.59 -14.70 -11.60
CA THR A 154 -6.06 -15.13 -12.91
C THR A 154 -4.87 -15.61 -13.75
N ALA A 155 -5.03 -16.79 -14.35
CA ALA A 155 -4.03 -17.34 -15.25
C ALA A 155 -3.84 -16.39 -16.45
N LEU A 156 -2.64 -15.83 -16.61
CA LEU A 156 -2.31 -14.97 -17.76
C LEU A 156 -2.10 -15.75 -19.06
N VAL A 157 -2.17 -17.09 -19.02
CA VAL A 157 -1.93 -17.98 -20.16
C VAL A 157 -3.20 -18.81 -20.40
N PRO A 158 -3.83 -18.73 -21.58
CA PRO A 158 -5.14 -19.32 -21.86
C PRO A 158 -5.16 -20.84 -22.02
N ASN A 159 -4.01 -21.52 -22.01
CA ASN A 159 -3.95 -22.98 -22.03
C ASN A 159 -3.29 -23.49 -20.75
N GLN A 160 -3.92 -24.48 -20.12
CA GLN A 160 -3.42 -25.19 -18.93
C GLN A 160 -1.92 -25.49 -19.09
N PRO A 161 -1.08 -25.10 -18.13
CA PRO A 161 0.35 -25.29 -18.27
C PRO A 161 0.69 -26.77 -18.36
N THR A 162 1.55 -27.12 -19.31
CA THR A 162 2.05 -28.50 -19.51
C THR A 162 2.98 -29.00 -18.39
N PHE A 163 3.21 -28.24 -17.32
CA PHE A 163 4.03 -28.61 -16.17
C PHE A 163 3.74 -27.72 -14.93
N GLY A 164 3.96 -28.26 -13.72
CA GLY A 164 3.58 -27.60 -12.46
C GLY A 164 4.54 -26.51 -12.00
N LEU A 165 3.97 -25.51 -11.33
CA LEU A 165 4.66 -24.42 -10.66
C LEU A 165 4.03 -24.16 -9.30
N LYS A 166 4.85 -24.11 -8.25
CA LYS A 166 4.43 -23.75 -6.88
C LYS A 166 5.15 -22.49 -6.44
N VAL A 167 4.40 -21.57 -5.85
CA VAL A 167 4.92 -20.43 -5.11
C VAL A 167 4.26 -20.39 -3.72
N TRP A 168 5.05 -20.17 -2.68
CA TRP A 168 4.58 -20.04 -1.30
C TRP A 168 5.58 -19.19 -0.49
N THR A 169 5.24 -18.87 0.75
CA THR A 169 6.09 -18.04 1.62
C THR A 169 6.54 -18.79 2.87
N ASN A 170 7.38 -18.17 3.68
CA ASN A 170 7.75 -18.65 5.01
C ASN A 170 6.59 -18.65 6.02
N LYS A 171 5.43 -18.09 5.69
CA LYS A 171 4.24 -18.11 6.53
C LYS A 171 3.06 -18.75 5.79
N PRO A 172 2.74 -20.03 6.06
CA PRO A 172 1.70 -20.75 5.32
C PRO A 172 0.31 -20.11 5.44
N GLU A 173 0.06 -19.38 6.52
CA GLU A 173 -1.18 -18.60 6.74
C GLU A 173 -1.26 -17.31 5.90
N GLY A 174 -0.15 -16.90 5.27
CA GLY A 174 -0.08 -15.71 4.42
C GLY A 174 -0.24 -14.38 5.16
N ARG A 175 -0.20 -14.36 6.50
CA ARG A 175 -0.33 -13.13 7.31
C ARG A 175 1.02 -12.63 7.78
N PHE A 176 1.31 -11.38 7.46
CA PHE A 176 2.54 -10.71 7.82
C PHE A 176 2.28 -9.39 8.54
N HIS A 177 3.18 -9.04 9.44
CA HIS A 177 3.19 -7.78 10.16
C HIS A 177 4.39 -6.95 9.74
N GLU A 178 4.30 -5.65 9.96
CA GLU A 178 5.40 -4.70 9.90
C GLU A 178 6.73 -5.25 10.45
N ASN A 179 7.82 -5.00 9.71
CA ASN A 179 9.18 -5.43 9.99
C ASN A 179 9.45 -6.94 9.94
N GLU A 180 8.45 -7.77 9.60
CA GLU A 180 8.69 -9.20 9.41
C GLU A 180 9.39 -9.47 8.07
N LYS A 181 10.26 -10.51 8.07
CA LYS A 181 10.92 -10.98 6.85
C LYS A 181 9.96 -11.78 5.98
N LEU A 182 9.91 -11.44 4.70
CA LEU A 182 9.24 -12.22 3.66
C LEU A 182 10.24 -13.06 2.90
N ILE A 183 10.10 -14.39 2.97
CA ILE A 183 10.87 -15.32 2.14
C ILE A 183 9.92 -16.00 1.18
N ILE A 184 10.25 -15.95 -0.10
CA ILE A 184 9.43 -16.51 -1.17
C ILE A 184 10.11 -17.78 -1.68
N TYR A 185 9.34 -18.86 -1.76
CA TYR A 185 9.80 -20.13 -2.29
C TYR A 185 9.15 -20.41 -3.64
N VAL A 186 9.96 -20.88 -4.59
CA VAL A 186 9.49 -21.27 -5.92
C VAL A 186 10.02 -22.66 -6.27
N GLN A 187 9.15 -23.50 -6.82
CA GLN A 187 9.53 -24.81 -7.36
C GLN A 187 8.76 -25.07 -8.66
N SER A 188 9.50 -25.38 -9.73
CA SER A 188 8.97 -25.80 -11.03
C SER A 188 9.25 -27.28 -11.25
N ASP A 189 8.37 -28.00 -11.94
CA ASP A 189 8.60 -29.41 -12.30
C ASP A 189 9.60 -29.56 -13.45
N ARG A 190 9.94 -28.47 -14.15
CA ARG A 190 10.88 -28.46 -15.29
C ARG A 190 11.82 -27.27 -15.27
N ASP A 191 12.95 -27.43 -15.95
CA ASP A 191 13.89 -26.35 -16.24
C ASP A 191 13.19 -25.21 -17.00
N ALA A 192 13.28 -23.98 -16.48
CA ALA A 192 12.59 -22.82 -17.03
C ALA A 192 13.22 -21.49 -16.58
N TYR A 193 12.92 -20.43 -17.31
CA TYR A 193 13.18 -19.05 -16.89
C TYR A 193 12.06 -18.58 -15.97
N LEU A 194 12.41 -17.94 -14.85
CA LEU A 194 11.49 -17.43 -13.85
C LEU A 194 11.32 -15.91 -13.96
N LYS A 195 10.07 -15.49 -13.86
CA LYS A 195 9.64 -14.14 -13.51
C LYS A 195 8.86 -14.19 -12.19
N LEU A 196 9.19 -13.30 -11.26
CA LEU A 196 8.57 -13.19 -9.94
C LEU A 196 8.18 -11.74 -9.69
N ASP A 197 6.89 -11.50 -9.53
CA ASP A 197 6.30 -10.18 -9.35
C ASP A 197 5.59 -10.08 -8.00
N TYR A 198 5.70 -8.95 -7.32
CA TYR A 198 5.07 -8.67 -6.03
C TYR A 198 4.13 -7.47 -6.13
N PHE A 199 2.83 -7.73 -6.10
CA PHE A 199 1.75 -6.74 -6.18
C PHE A 199 1.46 -6.21 -4.78
N GLN A 200 1.73 -4.92 -4.57
CA GLN A 200 1.64 -4.23 -3.30
C GLN A 200 0.26 -3.60 -3.07
N ALA A 201 0.01 -3.21 -1.81
CA ALA A 201 -1.27 -2.65 -1.38
C ALA A 201 -1.61 -1.29 -2.01
N ASP A 202 -0.63 -0.51 -2.46
CA ASP A 202 -0.85 0.76 -3.18
C ASP A 202 -1.20 0.58 -4.65
N GLY A 203 -1.20 -0.66 -5.14
CA GLY A 203 -1.45 -0.97 -6.54
C GLY A 203 -0.21 -0.86 -7.43
N THR A 204 0.99 -0.78 -6.85
CA THR A 204 2.24 -0.98 -7.60
C THR A 204 2.62 -2.46 -7.66
N VAL A 205 3.36 -2.85 -8.68
CA VAL A 205 3.99 -4.17 -8.80
C VAL A 205 5.50 -4.00 -8.77
N VAL A 206 6.16 -4.72 -7.88
CA VAL A 206 7.63 -4.79 -7.80
C VAL A 206 8.09 -6.03 -8.56
N HIS A 207 9.02 -5.83 -9.49
CA HIS A 207 9.62 -6.91 -10.26
C HIS A 207 10.78 -7.51 -9.47
N LEU A 208 10.49 -8.56 -8.69
CA LEU A 208 11.46 -9.22 -7.83
C LEU A 208 12.48 -10.03 -8.64
N VAL A 209 12.03 -10.67 -9.72
CA VAL A 209 12.89 -11.42 -10.64
C VAL A 209 12.32 -11.27 -12.05
N PRO A 210 13.14 -10.97 -13.07
CA PRO A 210 14.51 -10.49 -12.98
C PRO A 210 14.56 -9.09 -12.34
N ASN A 211 15.68 -8.73 -11.71
CA ASN A 211 15.94 -7.39 -11.19
C ASN A 211 17.43 -7.02 -11.39
N VAL A 212 17.84 -5.81 -10.99
CA VAL A 212 19.22 -5.32 -11.15
C VAL A 212 20.27 -6.10 -10.35
N TYR A 213 19.87 -6.72 -9.25
CA TYR A 213 20.73 -7.56 -8.38
C TYR A 213 20.78 -9.01 -8.87
N ARG A 214 19.75 -9.44 -9.57
CA ARG A 214 19.51 -10.81 -10.02
C ARG A 214 18.95 -10.76 -11.44
N GLY A 215 19.85 -10.91 -12.43
CA GLY A 215 19.47 -11.03 -13.84
C GLY A 215 18.52 -12.20 -14.11
N GLN A 216 18.35 -12.58 -15.38
CA GLN A 216 17.44 -13.67 -15.74
C GLN A 216 17.68 -14.95 -14.91
N ALA A 217 16.65 -15.39 -14.18
CA ALA A 217 16.75 -16.55 -13.32
C ALA A 217 16.32 -17.81 -14.07
N PHE A 218 17.30 -18.59 -14.54
CA PHE A 218 17.04 -19.95 -15.01
C PHE A 218 17.02 -20.92 -13.83
N ILE A 219 15.85 -21.49 -13.55
CA ILE A 219 15.63 -22.42 -12.44
C ILE A 219 15.57 -23.87 -12.95
N LYS A 220 16.11 -24.80 -12.17
CA LYS A 220 16.13 -26.23 -12.46
C LYS A 220 14.86 -26.93 -11.96
N GLY A 221 14.34 -27.84 -12.76
CA GLY A 221 13.17 -28.65 -12.42
C GLY A 221 13.39 -29.46 -11.14
N GLY A 222 12.35 -29.58 -10.32
CA GLY A 222 12.37 -30.28 -9.03
C GLY A 222 13.14 -29.57 -7.91
N LYS A 223 13.96 -28.56 -8.20
CA LYS A 223 14.72 -27.81 -7.18
C LYS A 223 13.88 -26.68 -6.58
N LYS A 224 13.92 -26.58 -5.24
CA LYS A 224 13.35 -25.45 -4.50
C LYS A 224 14.33 -24.27 -4.52
N TYR A 225 13.83 -23.10 -4.86
CA TYR A 225 14.53 -21.81 -4.80
C TYR A 225 13.91 -20.95 -3.70
N ALA A 226 14.74 -20.19 -2.99
CA ALA A 226 14.34 -19.23 -1.97
C ALA A 226 14.81 -17.83 -2.37
N PHE A 227 13.97 -16.84 -2.14
CA PHE A 227 14.25 -15.42 -2.40
C PHE A 227 13.94 -14.63 -1.14
N GLY A 228 14.85 -13.76 -0.72
CA GLY A 228 14.72 -12.97 0.50
C GLY A 228 15.28 -13.63 1.76
N ASP A 229 15.93 -14.80 1.63
CA ASP A 229 16.59 -15.47 2.76
C ASP A 229 17.99 -14.89 3.04
N GLU A 230 18.65 -15.39 4.09
CA GLU A 230 19.96 -14.88 4.52
C GLU A 230 21.09 -15.10 3.49
N THR A 231 20.88 -16.01 2.54
CA THR A 231 21.84 -16.33 1.47
C THR A 231 21.55 -15.60 0.17
N SER A 232 20.41 -14.90 0.10
CA SER A 232 19.98 -14.13 -1.05
C SER A 232 20.70 -12.77 -1.08
N PRO A 233 21.12 -12.27 -2.26
CA PRO A 233 21.64 -10.92 -2.39
C PRO A 233 20.61 -9.84 -2.04
N GLU A 234 19.32 -10.16 -2.16
CA GLU A 234 18.20 -9.34 -1.73
C GLU A 234 17.49 -9.92 -0.50
N GLN A 235 17.03 -9.05 0.41
CA GLN A 235 16.17 -9.40 1.55
C GLN A 235 14.89 -8.56 1.51
N PHE A 236 13.76 -9.19 1.83
CA PHE A 236 12.45 -8.52 1.81
C PHE A 236 11.93 -8.35 3.23
N VAL A 237 11.54 -7.12 3.55
CA VAL A 237 10.95 -6.75 4.85
C VAL A 237 9.64 -6.03 4.60
N ILE A 238 8.60 -6.46 5.31
CA ILE A 238 7.25 -5.91 5.19
C ILE A 238 7.20 -4.50 5.77
N ASN A 239 6.75 -3.56 4.94
CA ASN A 239 6.68 -2.13 5.22
C ASN A 239 5.39 -1.54 4.63
N PRO A 240 4.99 -0.33 5.03
CA PRO A 240 3.85 0.34 4.42
C PRO A 240 4.03 0.49 2.89
N PRO A 241 2.95 0.48 2.11
CA PRO A 241 1.55 0.43 2.52
C PRO A 241 1.06 -1.00 2.79
N TYR A 242 0.14 -1.15 3.77
CA TYR A 242 -0.38 -2.44 4.20
C TYR A 242 -1.72 -2.79 3.52
N GLY A 243 -1.95 -4.07 3.22
CA GLY A 243 -3.07 -4.47 2.36
C GLY A 243 -3.24 -5.96 2.13
N THR A 244 -4.17 -6.27 1.23
CA THR A 244 -4.12 -7.54 0.51
C THR A 244 -3.13 -7.40 -0.63
N GLU A 245 -2.18 -8.32 -0.72
CA GLU A 245 -1.08 -8.29 -1.68
C GLU A 245 -0.96 -9.64 -2.36
N ALA A 246 -0.21 -9.72 -3.45
CA ALA A 246 0.00 -10.98 -4.15
C ALA A 246 1.41 -11.14 -4.66
N ILE A 247 1.95 -12.35 -4.56
CA ILE A 247 3.19 -12.74 -5.21
C ILE A 247 2.83 -13.65 -6.37
N LYS A 248 3.30 -13.33 -7.57
CA LYS A 248 3.01 -14.06 -8.79
C LYS A 248 4.30 -14.57 -9.41
N ALA A 249 4.40 -15.90 -9.52
CA ALA A 249 5.44 -16.56 -10.28
C ALA A 249 4.92 -16.88 -11.70
N ILE A 250 5.77 -16.66 -12.69
CA ILE A 250 5.57 -17.05 -14.07
C ILE A 250 6.85 -17.73 -14.52
N VAL A 251 6.74 -18.93 -15.09
CA VAL A 251 7.89 -19.62 -15.67
C VAL A 251 7.67 -19.86 -17.15
N ALA A 252 8.72 -19.75 -17.96
CA ALA A 252 8.68 -19.97 -19.40
C ALA A 252 9.88 -20.80 -19.87
N VAL A 253 9.68 -21.62 -20.90
CA VAL A 253 10.77 -22.42 -21.52
C VAL A 253 11.76 -21.57 -22.32
N ARG A 254 11.43 -20.31 -22.60
CA ARG A 254 12.31 -19.33 -23.23
C ARG A 254 12.51 -18.15 -22.27
N PRO A 255 13.63 -17.42 -22.39
CA PRO A 255 13.82 -16.14 -21.73
C PRO A 255 12.61 -15.21 -21.91
N PHE A 256 12.28 -14.45 -20.86
CA PHE A 256 11.37 -13.32 -20.99
C PHE A 256 12.08 -12.20 -21.76
N ASP A 257 11.35 -11.52 -22.64
CA ASP A 257 11.86 -10.33 -23.31
C ASP A 257 11.87 -9.18 -22.31
N ILE A 258 13.06 -8.88 -21.81
CA ILE A 258 13.33 -7.76 -20.94
C ILE A 258 14.04 -6.80 -21.87
N GLY A 259 13.41 -5.67 -22.22
CA GLY A 259 13.97 -4.72 -23.17
C GLY A 259 15.41 -4.32 -22.84
N THR A 260 16.09 -3.64 -23.77
CA THR A 260 17.52 -3.27 -23.64
C THR A 260 17.86 -2.46 -22.39
N GLU A 261 16.88 -1.81 -21.78
CA GLU A 261 17.02 -0.98 -20.56
C GLU A 261 16.69 -1.74 -19.26
N GLY A 262 16.27 -3.01 -19.34
CA GLY A 262 15.71 -3.74 -18.21
C GLY A 262 14.21 -3.44 -18.00
N GLU A 263 13.55 -4.22 -17.14
CA GLU A 263 12.24 -3.80 -16.61
C GLU A 263 12.49 -2.75 -15.51
N PRO A 264 11.65 -1.70 -15.41
CA PRO A 264 11.73 -0.79 -14.28
C PRO A 264 11.55 -1.59 -12.98
N PRO A 265 12.15 -1.18 -11.83
CA PRO A 265 12.00 -1.93 -10.58
C PRO A 265 10.55 -2.07 -10.13
N THR A 266 9.72 -1.08 -10.45
CA THR A 266 8.30 -1.03 -10.13
C THR A 266 7.46 -0.53 -11.31
N SER A 267 6.21 -1.00 -11.39
CA SER A 267 5.23 -0.58 -12.40
C SER A 267 3.84 -0.39 -11.76
N ASP A 268 2.89 0.23 -12.49
CA ASP A 268 1.48 0.20 -12.12
C ASP A 268 0.89 -1.20 -12.36
N SER A 269 0.24 -1.77 -11.34
CA SER A 269 -0.24 -3.16 -11.39
C SER A 269 -1.34 -3.37 -12.43
N ARG A 270 -2.26 -2.42 -12.58
CA ARG A 270 -3.42 -2.59 -13.48
C ARG A 270 -2.94 -2.55 -14.93
N THR A 271 -2.08 -1.59 -15.25
CA THR A 271 -1.42 -1.49 -16.57
C THR A 271 -0.61 -2.74 -16.87
N TYR A 272 0.17 -3.23 -15.90
CA TYR A 272 0.96 -4.45 -16.04
C TYR A 272 0.11 -5.71 -16.27
N LEU A 273 -0.99 -5.87 -15.54
CA LEU A 273 -1.89 -7.03 -15.73
C LEU A 273 -2.65 -6.96 -17.06
N GLN A 274 -2.98 -5.77 -17.55
CA GLN A 274 -3.70 -5.56 -18.81
C GLN A 274 -2.82 -5.69 -20.06
N SER A 275 -1.54 -5.37 -19.95
CA SER A 275 -0.58 -5.50 -21.05
C SER A 275 -0.44 -6.97 -21.45
N GLY A 276 -0.46 -7.89 -20.47
CA GLY A 276 -0.43 -9.34 -20.66
C GLY A 276 0.76 -9.82 -21.51
N LEU A 277 0.82 -11.11 -21.79
CA LEU A 277 1.72 -11.65 -22.82
C LEU A 277 1.10 -11.48 -24.22
N ARG A 278 0.54 -10.30 -24.52
CA ARG A 278 -0.19 -10.06 -25.78
C ARG A 278 0.72 -10.36 -26.98
N GLY A 279 0.23 -11.22 -27.88
CA GLY A 279 0.92 -11.59 -29.11
C GLY A 279 1.94 -12.73 -29.00
N ILE A 280 2.20 -13.27 -27.80
CA ILE A 280 3.17 -14.37 -27.61
C ILE A 280 2.45 -15.62 -27.10
N LYS A 281 2.51 -16.71 -27.88
CA LYS A 281 2.24 -18.07 -27.37
C LYS A 281 3.41 -18.48 -26.47
N VAL A 282 3.35 -18.15 -25.19
CA VAL A 282 4.32 -18.65 -24.21
C VAL A 282 3.83 -20.00 -23.69
N VAL A 283 4.67 -21.04 -23.78
CA VAL A 283 4.50 -22.23 -22.94
C VAL A 283 4.98 -21.82 -21.55
N ALA A 284 4.04 -21.28 -20.77
CA ALA A 284 4.30 -20.77 -19.44
C ALA A 284 3.33 -21.35 -18.42
N ALA A 285 3.86 -21.58 -17.22
CA ALA A 285 3.06 -21.85 -16.04
C ALA A 285 3.04 -20.61 -15.16
N THR A 286 1.92 -20.40 -14.47
CA THR A 286 1.80 -19.32 -13.49
C THR A 286 1.19 -19.85 -12.21
N SER A 287 1.66 -19.31 -11.10
CA SER A 287 1.23 -19.64 -9.76
C SER A 287 1.28 -18.37 -8.95
N SER A 288 0.33 -18.16 -8.05
CA SER A 288 0.35 -17.00 -7.16
C SER A 288 -0.10 -17.34 -5.76
N VAL A 289 0.41 -16.57 -4.81
CA VAL A 289 0.02 -16.63 -3.40
C VAL A 289 -0.43 -15.24 -2.98
N GLU A 290 -1.62 -15.17 -2.38
CA GLU A 290 -2.11 -13.95 -1.73
C GLU A 290 -1.55 -13.88 -0.32
N ILE A 291 -1.08 -12.71 0.08
CA ILE A 291 -0.67 -12.42 1.46
C ILE A 291 -1.46 -11.22 1.99
N SER A 292 -1.54 -11.12 3.31
CA SER A 292 -2.12 -10.00 4.01
C SER A 292 -1.06 -9.37 4.89
N THR A 293 -0.87 -8.07 4.73
CA THR A 293 0.08 -7.26 5.52
C THR A 293 -0.67 -6.30 6.42
N GLU A 294 -0.17 -6.10 7.64
CA GLU A 294 -0.73 -5.13 8.58
C GLU A 294 0.37 -4.45 9.43
N SER A 295 0.05 -3.25 9.94
CA SER A 295 0.96 -2.52 10.83
C SER A 295 1.02 -3.15 12.21
N GLN A 296 2.09 -2.87 12.95
CA GLN A 296 2.20 -3.33 14.34
C GLN A 296 1.10 -2.74 15.24
N ALA A 297 0.66 -1.51 14.95
CA ALA A 297 -0.44 -0.87 15.66
C ALA A 297 -1.76 -1.64 15.50
N VAL A 298 -2.09 -2.07 14.29
CA VAL A 298 -3.30 -2.86 14.01
C VAL A 298 -3.20 -4.25 14.64
N ALA A 299 -2.05 -4.91 14.53
CA ALA A 299 -1.84 -6.22 15.13
C ALA A 299 -2.00 -6.17 16.66
N THR A 300 -1.45 -5.13 17.29
CA THR A 300 -1.57 -4.89 18.73
C THR A 300 -3.03 -4.62 19.11
N TYR A 301 -3.71 -3.76 18.35
CA TYR A 301 -5.13 -3.47 18.55
C TYR A 301 -5.96 -4.75 18.53
N LYS A 302 -5.87 -5.55 17.47
CA LYS A 302 -6.61 -6.82 17.33
C LYS A 302 -6.37 -7.77 18.51
N LYS A 303 -5.13 -7.87 18.99
CA LYS A 303 -4.77 -8.72 20.12
C LYS A 303 -5.37 -8.24 21.44
N GLU A 304 -5.46 -6.93 21.64
CA GLU A 304 -6.02 -6.34 22.85
C GLU A 304 -7.56 -6.32 22.86
N THR A 305 -8.19 -6.31 21.68
CA THR A 305 -9.64 -6.22 21.51
C THR A 305 -10.32 -7.57 21.27
N ALA A 306 -9.55 -8.63 21.00
CA ALA A 306 -10.08 -9.97 20.87
C ALA A 306 -10.86 -10.39 22.12
N LYS A 307 -12.17 -10.59 21.95
CA LYS A 307 -13.04 -11.15 22.99
C LYS A 307 -12.52 -12.56 23.33
N PRO A 308 -12.34 -12.91 24.63
CA PRO A 308 -11.96 -14.27 24.96
C PRO A 308 -13.01 -15.24 24.42
N THR A 309 -12.55 -16.28 23.73
CA THR A 309 -13.39 -17.41 23.34
C THR A 309 -13.96 -17.99 24.62
N ALA A 310 -15.29 -18.14 24.70
CA ALA A 310 -15.91 -18.87 25.81
C ALA A 310 -15.21 -20.24 25.93
N PRO A 311 -14.88 -20.71 27.14
CA PRO A 311 -14.26 -22.02 27.29
C PRO A 311 -15.15 -23.03 26.59
N GLN A 312 -14.59 -23.73 25.60
CA GLN A 312 -15.25 -24.87 24.99
C GLN A 312 -15.51 -25.84 26.14
N GLN A 313 -16.78 -26.00 26.49
CA GLN A 313 -17.22 -27.07 27.36
C GLN A 313 -16.86 -28.36 26.64
N HIS A 314 -15.73 -28.96 27.02
CA HIS A 314 -15.45 -30.32 26.64
C HIS A 314 -16.52 -31.22 27.29
N PRO A 315 -17.15 -32.11 26.51
CA PRO A 315 -18.07 -33.10 27.05
C PRO A 315 -17.37 -34.07 28.00
#